data_AF-A0A3P3Y5G3-F1
#
_entry.id   AF-A0A3P3Y5G3-F1
#
_cell.length_a   1.000
_cell.length_b   1.000
_cell.length_c   1.000
_cell.angle_alpha   90.00
_cell.angle_beta   90.00
_cell.angle_gamma   90.00
#
_symmetry.space_group_name_H-M   'P 1'
#
loop_
_entity.id
_entity.type
_entity.pdbx_description
1 polymer ?
#
loop_
_entity_poly.entity_id
_entity_poly.type
_entity_poly.pdbx_seq_one_letter_code
_entity_poly.pdbx_strand_id
1 'polypeptide(L)'
;MPHHPRAPVRLRTALLLLWMIVVITIVWHALLIAFDRERSTQAAAGLANMNTRSRTDNAVPSPGCPINSDDALQSFAVPDEIRQHPPVIIDGVPPPGLADHVFTQRPDFDYVDIRGTSLPGAVAVLNNAFVAQERAYVYNCDFQWTPGGCFGGNPPFDPIKHLDASRPREFLSGTVVSIVQVWGYGFYHFFMEQFMRLALVYDDVIADPSIRILAFTMGDASNFLFDLAGIDPSRVISYNENRVWFARRLIVPATTGCGQARSPAVQFFNRVFRQRWAARNGAHLVERDARLRIVVQKRSSSRSLSNHDDLVKALANTFPDADIVVYGPSESMDDAVRKHYVADLIVAPHGAGISNVVFADAARVAVIEIQPPTSNMADGSHNECHHQTVIALGARYERVVARSGTADTPMVVDVDEVIQAARAIATTARP
;
A
#
# COMPACT_ATOMS: atom_id res chain seq x y z
N MET A 1 60.87 -48.27 30.75
CA MET A 1 59.90 -47.45 30.01
C MET A 1 59.05 -46.70 31.03
N PRO A 2 58.97 -45.36 31.00
CA PRO A 2 58.20 -44.64 32.00
C PRO A 2 56.70 -44.73 31.68
N HIS A 3 55.90 -45.14 32.67
CA HIS A 3 54.45 -45.13 32.60
C HIS A 3 53.94 -43.69 32.60
N HIS A 4 53.45 -43.23 31.45
CA HIS A 4 52.72 -41.96 31.39
C HIS A 4 51.42 -42.06 32.21
N PRO A 5 51.16 -41.08 33.10
CA PRO A 5 49.92 -41.05 33.87
C PRO A 5 48.74 -40.87 32.92
N ARG A 6 47.78 -41.79 32.98
CA ARG A 6 46.52 -41.68 32.24
C ARG A 6 45.75 -40.48 32.79
N ALA A 7 45.41 -39.53 31.92
CA ALA A 7 44.58 -38.39 32.27
C ALA A 7 43.28 -38.89 32.97
N PRO A 8 42.85 -38.22 34.06
CA PRO A 8 41.69 -38.66 34.83
C PRO A 8 40.45 -38.71 33.93
N VAL A 9 39.65 -39.78 34.06
CA VAL A 9 38.46 -40.07 33.24
C VAL A 9 37.54 -38.85 33.11
N ARG A 10 37.43 -38.03 34.17
CA ARG A 10 36.63 -36.80 34.21
C ARG A 10 37.06 -35.74 33.18
N LEU A 11 38.36 -35.62 32.89
CA LEU A 11 38.87 -34.67 31.91
C LEU A 11 38.50 -35.08 30.47
N ARG A 12 38.50 -36.39 30.19
CA ARG A 12 38.08 -36.92 28.88
C ARG A 12 36.59 -36.69 28.64
N THR A 13 35.74 -36.91 29.65
CA THR A 13 34.30 -36.67 29.53
C THR A 13 33.98 -35.18 29.34
N ALA A 14 34.67 -34.28 30.05
CA ALA A 14 34.50 -32.84 29.89
C ALA A 14 34.92 -32.34 28.50
N LEU A 15 36.05 -32.83 27.98
CA LEU A 15 36.50 -32.50 26.61
C LEU A 15 35.55 -33.04 25.55
N LEU A 16 34.95 -34.21 25.74
CA LEU A 16 33.96 -34.77 24.82
C LEU A 16 32.67 -33.93 24.78
N LEU A 17 32.19 -33.49 25.94
CA LEU A 17 31.02 -32.60 26.08
C LEU A 17 31.28 -31.24 25.42
N LEU A 18 32.44 -30.64 25.66
CA LEU A 18 32.82 -29.37 25.05
C LEU A 18 32.90 -29.51 23.52
N TRP A 19 33.48 -30.61 23.03
CA TRP A 19 33.55 -30.90 21.60
C TRP A 19 32.16 -31.08 20.97
N MET A 20 31.25 -31.79 21.63
CA MET A 20 29.87 -31.94 21.16
C MET A 20 29.12 -30.61 21.09
N ILE A 21 29.29 -29.72 22.07
CA ILE A 21 28.67 -28.38 22.06
C ILE A 21 29.17 -27.59 20.86
N VAL A 22 30.49 -27.57 20.62
CA VAL A 22 31.09 -26.87 19.47
C VAL A 22 30.55 -27.41 18.15
N VAL A 23 30.47 -28.73 17.99
CA VAL A 23 29.94 -29.36 16.77
C VAL A 23 28.47 -29.00 16.56
N ILE A 24 27.63 -29.05 17.60
CA ILE A 24 26.21 -28.67 17.52
C ILE A 24 26.07 -27.19 17.13
N THR A 25 26.86 -26.29 17.72
CA THR A 25 26.82 -24.86 17.39
C THR A 25 27.21 -24.59 15.94
N ILE A 26 28.24 -25.28 15.42
CA ILE A 26 28.67 -25.15 14.02
C ILE A 26 27.60 -25.66 13.06
N VAL A 27 27.01 -26.83 13.33
CA VAL A 27 25.94 -27.40 12.50
C VAL A 27 24.71 -26.49 12.51
N TRP A 28 24.34 -25.94 13.66
CA TRP A 28 23.22 -25.01 13.79
C TRP A 28 23.44 -23.73 12.98
N HIS A 29 24.63 -23.13 13.03
CA HIS A 29 24.96 -21.95 12.22
C HIS A 29 24.97 -22.26 10.72
N ALA A 30 25.50 -23.41 10.31
CA ALA A 30 25.49 -23.83 8.91
C ALA A 30 24.06 -24.03 8.38
N LEU A 31 23.16 -24.59 9.19
CA LEU A 31 21.75 -24.75 8.86
C LEU A 31 21.03 -23.41 8.76
N LEU A 32 21.28 -22.47 9.67
CA LEU A 32 20.71 -21.11 9.60
C LEU A 32 21.16 -20.39 8.32
N ILE A 33 22.45 -20.47 7.95
CA ILE A 33 22.97 -19.87 6.71
C ILE A 33 22.35 -20.53 5.48
N ALA A 34 22.17 -21.85 5.48
CA ALA A 34 21.53 -22.56 4.38
C ALA A 34 20.05 -22.17 4.22
N PHE A 35 19.32 -22.07 5.34
CA PHE A 35 17.91 -21.69 5.36
C PHE A 35 17.70 -20.22 4.91
N ASP A 36 18.59 -19.32 5.30
CA ASP A 36 18.55 -17.92 4.88
C ASP A 36 18.91 -17.75 3.40
N ARG A 37 19.88 -18.54 2.89
CA ARG A 37 20.16 -18.63 1.45
C ARG A 37 18.96 -19.15 0.67
N GLU A 38 18.29 -20.20 1.17
CA GLU A 38 17.12 -20.78 0.51
C GLU A 38 15.96 -19.78 0.44
N ARG A 39 15.66 -19.07 1.55
CA ARG A 39 14.67 -17.99 1.57
C ARG A 39 15.03 -16.84 0.65
N SER A 40 16.30 -16.44 0.60
CA SER A 40 16.79 -15.41 -0.31
C SER A 40 16.64 -15.84 -1.77
N THR A 41 16.97 -17.09 -2.11
CA THR A 41 16.76 -17.64 -3.46
C THR A 41 15.30 -17.82 -3.83
N GLN A 42 14.41 -18.19 -2.89
CA GLN A 42 12.98 -18.28 -3.16
C GLN A 42 12.34 -16.90 -3.31
N ALA A 43 12.76 -15.90 -2.53
CA ALA A 43 12.33 -14.52 -2.70
C ALA A 43 12.85 -13.93 -4.03
N ALA A 44 14.11 -14.19 -4.37
CA ALA A 44 14.71 -13.78 -5.65
C ALA A 44 14.08 -14.52 -6.84
N ALA A 45 13.74 -15.80 -6.71
CA ALA A 45 13.05 -16.58 -7.74
C ALA A 45 11.59 -16.18 -7.89
N GLY A 46 10.90 -15.81 -6.81
CA GLY A 46 9.56 -15.22 -6.85
C GLY A 46 9.56 -13.88 -7.59
N LEU A 47 10.55 -13.02 -7.32
CA LEU A 47 10.77 -11.77 -8.05
C LEU A 47 11.21 -12.04 -9.51
N ALA A 48 12.04 -13.04 -9.77
CA ALA A 48 12.50 -13.39 -11.11
C ALA A 48 11.40 -14.03 -11.99
N ASN A 49 10.48 -14.80 -11.41
CA ASN A 49 9.33 -15.35 -12.12
C ASN A 49 8.31 -14.27 -12.49
N MET A 50 8.16 -13.21 -11.70
CA MET A 50 7.41 -12.01 -12.09
C MET A 50 8.08 -11.29 -13.28
N ASN A 51 9.42 -11.24 -13.28
CA ASN A 51 10.23 -10.53 -14.28
C ASN A 51 10.18 -11.11 -15.71
N THR A 52 9.67 -12.33 -15.93
CA THR A 52 9.63 -12.94 -17.28
C THR A 52 8.33 -12.67 -18.06
N ARG A 53 7.35 -11.96 -17.48
CA ARG A 53 6.03 -11.75 -18.10
C ARG A 53 5.56 -10.30 -18.28
N SER A 54 6.26 -9.30 -17.74
CA SER A 54 5.88 -7.90 -17.96
C SER A 54 6.59 -7.30 -19.17
N ARG A 55 6.04 -7.50 -20.37
CA ARG A 55 6.20 -6.50 -21.43
C ARG A 55 4.82 -5.98 -21.78
N THR A 56 4.47 -4.84 -21.18
CA THR A 56 3.38 -3.97 -21.63
C THR A 56 3.54 -3.50 -23.09
N ASP A 57 4.68 -3.81 -23.73
CA ASP A 57 4.96 -3.58 -25.15
C ASP A 57 4.03 -4.33 -26.11
N ASN A 58 3.34 -5.40 -25.67
CA ASN A 58 2.47 -6.19 -26.56
C ASN A 58 1.08 -5.56 -26.78
N ALA A 59 0.67 -4.58 -25.98
CA ALA A 59 -0.57 -3.86 -26.21
C ALA A 59 -0.39 -2.93 -27.42
N VAL A 60 -1.20 -3.11 -28.47
CA VAL A 60 -1.24 -2.21 -29.63
C VAL A 60 -1.89 -0.91 -29.17
N PRO A 61 -1.14 0.17 -28.95
CA PRO A 61 -1.69 1.30 -28.23
C PRO A 61 -2.73 2.03 -29.09
N SER A 62 -3.79 2.51 -28.44
CA SER A 62 -4.85 3.31 -29.08
C SER A 62 -4.23 4.42 -29.95
N PRO A 63 -4.73 4.67 -31.17
CA PRO A 63 -4.22 5.75 -32.02
C PRO A 63 -4.34 7.11 -31.32
N GLY A 64 -5.34 7.28 -30.45
CA GLY A 64 -5.53 8.45 -29.62
C GLY A 64 -5.96 9.67 -30.42
N CYS A 65 -5.98 10.84 -29.78
CA CYS A 65 -6.31 12.06 -30.51
C CYS A 65 -5.23 12.39 -31.56
N PRO A 66 -5.62 12.79 -32.78
CA PRO A 66 -4.68 13.18 -33.81
C PRO A 66 -3.84 14.37 -33.35
N ILE A 67 -2.52 14.23 -33.40
CA ILE A 67 -1.59 15.34 -33.12
C ILE A 67 -1.31 16.04 -34.44
N ASN A 68 -2.13 17.03 -34.79
CA ASN A 68 -1.83 17.90 -35.92
C ASN A 68 -0.88 19.02 -35.44
N SER A 69 0.40 18.69 -35.23
CA SER A 69 1.48 19.58 -34.72
C SER A 69 1.45 19.91 -33.22
N ASP A 70 2.63 20.24 -32.67
CA ASP A 70 2.79 20.72 -31.28
C ASP A 70 2.00 22.05 -31.04
N ASP A 71 1.65 22.78 -32.11
CA ASP A 71 0.84 24.02 -32.05
C ASP A 71 -0.67 23.75 -31.87
N ALA A 72 -1.20 22.60 -32.30
CA ALA A 72 -2.61 22.24 -32.10
C ALA A 72 -2.92 21.79 -30.66
N LEU A 73 -1.91 21.43 -29.87
CA LEU A 73 -2.06 21.22 -28.43
C LEU A 73 -2.12 22.56 -27.67
N GLN A 74 -1.53 23.62 -28.23
CA GLN A 74 -1.68 24.99 -27.71
C GLN A 74 -3.02 25.61 -28.18
N SER A 75 -3.45 25.31 -29.40
CA SER A 75 -4.74 25.70 -29.99
C SER A 75 -5.66 24.48 -30.20
N PHE A 76 -6.22 24.01 -29.08
CA PHE A 76 -6.99 22.76 -28.92
C PHE A 76 -8.15 22.59 -29.94
N ALA A 77 -7.88 21.92 -31.07
CA ALA A 77 -8.91 21.51 -32.05
C ALA A 77 -9.59 20.17 -31.70
N VAL A 78 -9.07 19.45 -30.69
CA VAL A 78 -9.59 18.18 -30.15
C VAL A 78 -11.07 18.19 -29.70
N PRO A 79 -11.67 19.30 -29.19
CA PRO A 79 -13.05 19.28 -28.73
C PRO A 79 -14.04 18.95 -29.83
N ASP A 80 -13.73 19.27 -31.08
CA ASP A 80 -14.61 18.97 -32.22
C ASP A 80 -14.58 17.49 -32.59
N GLU A 81 -13.41 16.84 -32.49
CA GLU A 81 -13.29 15.39 -32.73
C GLU A 81 -14.08 14.58 -31.70
N ILE A 82 -13.92 14.91 -30.40
CA ILE A 82 -14.68 14.26 -29.31
C ILE A 82 -16.20 14.51 -29.46
N ARG A 83 -16.61 15.67 -29.99
CA ARG A 83 -18.02 15.96 -30.28
C ARG A 83 -18.58 15.09 -31.41
N GLN A 84 -17.79 14.87 -32.46
CA GLN A 84 -18.21 14.09 -33.63
C GLN A 84 -18.15 12.59 -33.35
N HIS A 85 -17.18 12.15 -32.55
CA HIS A 85 -16.90 10.77 -32.22
C HIS A 85 -16.75 10.62 -30.69
N PRO A 86 -17.86 10.48 -29.95
CA PRO A 86 -17.82 10.33 -28.51
C PRO A 86 -17.01 9.08 -28.11
N PRO A 87 -16.09 9.19 -27.15
CA PRO A 87 -15.25 8.07 -26.75
C PRO A 87 -16.05 6.95 -26.10
N VAL A 88 -15.55 5.72 -26.20
CA VAL A 88 -16.11 4.57 -25.49
C VAL A 88 -15.83 4.71 -23.99
N ILE A 89 -16.88 4.68 -23.18
CA ILE A 89 -16.77 4.74 -21.71
C ILE A 89 -16.37 3.36 -21.18
N ILE A 90 -15.31 3.32 -20.38
CA ILE A 90 -14.83 2.12 -19.71
C ILE A 90 -14.85 2.35 -18.20
N ASP A 91 -15.79 1.69 -17.53
CA ASP A 91 -15.98 1.75 -16.08
C ASP A 91 -15.27 0.57 -15.39
N GLY A 92 -13.96 0.70 -15.20
CA GLY A 92 -13.13 -0.21 -14.40
C GLY A 92 -12.93 -1.64 -14.94
N VAL A 93 -13.84 -2.16 -15.76
CA VAL A 93 -13.75 -3.46 -16.44
C VAL A 93 -13.89 -3.24 -17.95
N PRO A 94 -12.88 -3.60 -18.75
CA PRO A 94 -12.97 -3.48 -20.20
C PRO A 94 -14.08 -4.40 -20.75
N PRO A 95 -14.89 -3.95 -21.71
CA PRO A 95 -15.83 -4.82 -22.40
C PRO A 95 -15.08 -5.94 -23.16
N PRO A 96 -15.65 -7.15 -23.28
CA PRO A 96 -15.07 -8.22 -24.10
C PRO A 96 -14.80 -7.74 -25.53
N GLY A 97 -13.60 -8.01 -26.06
CA GLY A 97 -13.19 -7.64 -27.44
C GLY A 97 -12.62 -6.24 -27.62
N LEU A 98 -12.89 -5.30 -26.70
CA LEU A 98 -12.18 -4.00 -26.64
C LEU A 98 -10.83 -4.13 -25.91
N ALA A 99 -10.70 -5.19 -25.09
CA ALA A 99 -9.64 -5.41 -24.14
C ALA A 99 -8.25 -5.62 -24.79
N ASP A 100 -8.19 -6.32 -25.92
CA ASP A 100 -6.92 -6.90 -26.39
C ASP A 100 -5.92 -5.88 -26.93
N HIS A 101 -6.39 -4.68 -27.31
CA HIS A 101 -5.52 -3.64 -27.86
C HIS A 101 -5.12 -2.60 -26.81
N VAL A 102 -6.04 -2.20 -25.92
CA VAL A 102 -5.78 -1.12 -24.95
C VAL A 102 -5.31 -1.64 -23.60
N PHE A 103 -5.66 -2.88 -23.25
CA PHE A 103 -5.45 -3.42 -21.91
C PHE A 103 -4.43 -4.54 -21.91
N THR A 104 -3.48 -4.45 -21.00
CA THR A 104 -2.68 -5.61 -20.59
C THR A 104 -3.26 -6.17 -19.30
N GLN A 105 -3.74 -7.40 -19.34
CA GLN A 105 -4.19 -8.11 -18.14
C GLN A 105 -2.99 -8.43 -17.23
N ARG A 106 -3.26 -8.42 -15.92
CA ARG A 106 -2.35 -8.70 -14.82
C ARG A 106 -3.05 -9.66 -13.84
N PRO A 107 -3.23 -10.93 -14.21
CA PRO A 107 -4.06 -11.85 -13.43
C PRO A 107 -3.56 -12.11 -12.01
N ASP A 108 -2.26 -11.90 -11.77
CA ASP A 108 -1.62 -11.92 -10.46
C ASP A 108 -2.13 -10.81 -9.51
N PHE A 109 -2.78 -9.80 -10.06
CA PHE A 109 -3.44 -8.72 -9.33
C PHE A 109 -4.97 -8.75 -9.44
N ASP A 110 -5.56 -9.82 -9.99
CA ASP A 110 -7.01 -10.03 -9.91
C ASP A 110 -7.44 -10.11 -8.45
N TYR A 111 -8.55 -9.47 -8.09
CA TYR A 111 -9.10 -9.57 -6.74
C TYR A 111 -10.62 -9.59 -6.73
N VAL A 112 -11.19 -10.25 -5.73
CA VAL A 112 -12.62 -10.20 -5.44
C VAL A 112 -12.79 -9.26 -4.26
N ASP A 113 -13.57 -8.19 -4.44
CA ASP A 113 -13.86 -7.28 -3.34
C ASP A 113 -14.82 -7.90 -2.32
N ILE A 114 -15.00 -7.23 -1.18
CA ILE A 114 -15.89 -7.73 -0.11
C ILE A 114 -17.37 -7.84 -0.53
N ARG A 115 -17.76 -7.21 -1.64
CA ARG A 115 -19.11 -7.30 -2.22
C ARG A 115 -19.22 -8.48 -3.19
N GLY A 116 -18.16 -9.27 -3.35
CA GLY A 116 -18.08 -10.37 -4.30
C GLY A 116 -17.81 -9.91 -5.74
N THR A 117 -17.45 -8.64 -5.94
CA THR A 117 -17.17 -8.09 -7.27
C THR A 117 -15.77 -8.50 -7.68
N SER A 118 -15.65 -9.30 -8.74
CA SER A 118 -14.37 -9.60 -9.36
C SER A 118 -13.87 -8.37 -10.11
N LEU A 119 -12.68 -7.90 -9.75
CA LEU A 119 -12.04 -6.74 -10.34
C LEU A 119 -10.70 -7.19 -10.95
N PRO A 120 -10.56 -7.15 -12.28
CA PRO A 120 -9.36 -7.62 -12.94
C PRO A 120 -8.15 -6.76 -12.60
N GLY A 121 -6.99 -7.38 -12.48
CA GLY A 121 -5.70 -6.73 -12.67
C GLY A 121 -5.58 -6.38 -14.13
N ALA A 122 -5.58 -5.09 -14.43
CA ALA A 122 -5.42 -4.62 -15.80
C ALA A 122 -4.64 -3.31 -15.80
N VAL A 123 -3.97 -3.05 -16.92
CA VAL A 123 -3.26 -1.81 -17.18
C VAL A 123 -3.71 -1.30 -18.53
N ALA A 124 -4.29 -0.12 -18.58
CA ALA A 124 -4.63 0.55 -19.83
C ALA A 124 -3.40 1.30 -20.37
N VAL A 125 -3.17 1.23 -21.68
CA VAL A 125 -2.16 2.02 -22.37
C VAL A 125 -2.84 2.89 -23.42
N LEU A 126 -2.81 4.20 -23.19
CA LEU A 126 -3.50 5.19 -24.01
C LEU A 126 -2.46 6.13 -24.61
N ASN A 127 -2.49 6.33 -25.93
CA ASN A 127 -1.72 7.41 -26.53
C ASN A 127 -2.53 8.70 -26.55
N ASN A 128 -1.81 9.82 -26.50
CA ASN A 128 -2.35 11.17 -26.66
C ASN A 128 -3.56 11.39 -25.76
N ALA A 129 -3.37 11.12 -24.47
CA ALA A 129 -4.42 11.05 -23.48
C ALA A 129 -4.32 12.20 -22.46
N PHE A 130 -5.47 12.54 -21.91
CA PHE A 130 -5.66 13.60 -20.94
C PHE A 130 -6.02 13.01 -19.58
N VAL A 131 -5.57 13.66 -18.51
CA VAL A 131 -6.01 13.43 -17.13
C VAL A 131 -6.56 14.75 -16.57
N ALA A 132 -7.79 14.75 -16.06
CA ALA A 132 -8.44 15.98 -15.59
C ALA A 132 -9.31 15.79 -14.34
N GLN A 133 -9.45 16.90 -13.58
CA GLN A 133 -10.30 17.08 -12.39
C GLN A 133 -9.93 16.27 -11.14
N GLU A 134 -10.63 16.54 -10.04
CA GLU A 134 -10.48 15.83 -8.77
C GLU A 134 -10.66 14.30 -8.93
N ARG A 135 -11.52 13.87 -9.86
CA ARG A 135 -11.80 12.45 -10.12
C ARG A 135 -10.82 11.75 -11.05
N ALA A 136 -9.81 12.46 -11.56
CA ALA A 136 -8.79 11.91 -12.43
C ALA A 136 -9.33 11.24 -13.70
N TYR A 137 -10.38 11.79 -14.31
CA TYR A 137 -10.90 11.24 -15.56
C TYR A 137 -9.79 11.17 -16.61
N VAL A 138 -9.63 9.99 -17.18
CA VAL A 138 -8.66 9.75 -18.25
C VAL A 138 -9.41 9.62 -19.56
N TYR A 139 -8.98 10.32 -20.60
CA TYR A 139 -9.64 10.21 -21.89
C TYR A 139 -8.72 10.57 -23.06
N ASN A 140 -9.03 10.02 -24.23
CA ASN A 140 -8.56 10.49 -25.53
C ASN A 140 -9.76 10.49 -26.50
N CYS A 141 -9.50 10.50 -27.80
CA CYS A 141 -10.55 10.56 -28.80
C CYS A 141 -11.26 9.21 -29.03
N ASP A 142 -10.66 8.11 -28.57
CA ASP A 142 -11.19 6.77 -28.72
C ASP A 142 -11.86 6.26 -27.42
N PHE A 143 -11.29 6.63 -26.27
CA PHE A 143 -11.60 6.05 -24.98
C PHE A 143 -11.78 7.11 -23.89
N GLN A 144 -12.73 6.84 -23.01
CA GLN A 144 -12.89 7.52 -21.74
C GLN A 144 -12.81 6.48 -20.65
N TRP A 145 -11.73 6.55 -19.89
CA TRP A 145 -11.50 5.73 -18.72
C TRP A 145 -11.86 6.52 -17.47
N THR A 146 -12.88 6.02 -16.77
CA THR A 146 -13.21 6.46 -15.43
C THR A 146 -12.40 5.57 -14.49
N PRO A 147 -11.30 6.06 -13.89
CA PRO A 147 -10.72 5.32 -12.80
C PRO A 147 -11.83 5.22 -11.75
N GLY A 148 -12.25 4.00 -11.42
CA GLY A 148 -13.22 3.77 -10.36
C GLY A 148 -12.69 4.24 -8.99
N GLY A 149 -13.13 3.59 -7.93
CA GLY A 149 -12.79 4.02 -6.56
C GLY A 149 -13.90 4.82 -5.94
N CYS A 150 -13.56 5.87 -5.19
CA CYS A 150 -14.57 6.69 -4.52
C CYS A 150 -15.50 7.38 -5.53
N PHE A 151 -16.80 7.25 -5.31
CA PHE A 151 -17.85 7.73 -6.22
C PHE A 151 -17.91 7.09 -7.62
N GLY A 152 -17.49 5.84 -7.77
CA GLY A 152 -17.90 5.05 -8.95
C GLY A 152 -19.43 5.04 -9.07
N GLY A 153 -19.98 5.63 -10.16
CA GLY A 153 -21.44 5.73 -10.39
C GLY A 153 -22.02 7.14 -10.47
N ASN A 154 -21.20 8.19 -10.45
CA ASN A 154 -21.66 9.59 -10.60
C ASN A 154 -21.95 9.97 -12.08
N PRO A 155 -22.64 11.10 -12.36
CA PRO A 155 -23.24 11.41 -13.67
C PRO A 155 -22.24 11.41 -14.82
N PRO A 156 -22.73 11.24 -16.07
CA PRO A 156 -21.90 11.14 -17.26
C PRO A 156 -20.87 12.27 -17.31
N PHE A 157 -19.60 11.89 -17.28
CA PHE A 157 -18.51 12.82 -17.51
C PHE A 157 -18.58 13.31 -18.96
N ASP A 158 -18.54 14.62 -19.13
CA ASP A 158 -18.52 15.28 -20.42
C ASP A 158 -17.13 15.89 -20.62
N PRO A 159 -16.21 15.20 -21.33
CA PRO A 159 -14.84 15.68 -21.52
C PRO A 159 -14.78 17.10 -22.08
N ILE A 160 -15.75 17.50 -22.91
CA ILE A 160 -15.77 18.80 -23.58
C ILE A 160 -16.02 19.94 -22.57
N LYS A 161 -16.94 19.76 -21.62
CA LYS A 161 -17.17 20.75 -20.54
C LYS A 161 -15.95 20.95 -19.67
N HIS A 162 -15.08 19.94 -19.60
CA HIS A 162 -13.93 19.92 -18.70
C HIS A 162 -12.61 20.27 -19.39
N LEU A 163 -12.63 20.33 -20.72
CA LEU A 163 -11.64 20.98 -21.57
C LEU A 163 -11.82 22.50 -21.65
N ASP A 164 -12.57 23.09 -20.71
CA ASP A 164 -12.73 24.55 -20.58
C ASP A 164 -11.38 25.25 -20.79
N ALA A 165 -11.35 26.14 -21.78
CA ALA A 165 -10.16 26.89 -22.18
C ALA A 165 -9.57 27.73 -21.04
N SER A 166 -10.33 27.95 -19.96
CA SER A 166 -9.88 28.68 -18.77
C SER A 166 -8.85 27.93 -17.92
N ARG A 167 -8.79 26.59 -17.97
CA ARG A 167 -7.90 25.80 -17.11
C ARG A 167 -6.49 25.72 -17.70
N PRO A 168 -5.43 25.97 -16.90
CA PRO A 168 -4.06 25.77 -17.34
C PRO A 168 -3.81 24.33 -17.78
N ARG A 169 -3.00 24.18 -18.82
CA ARG A 169 -2.69 22.89 -19.44
C ARG A 169 -1.21 22.57 -19.21
N GLU A 170 -0.94 21.32 -18.87
CA GLU A 170 0.42 20.83 -18.67
C GLU A 170 0.72 19.71 -19.65
N PHE A 171 1.78 19.86 -20.43
CA PHE A 171 2.27 18.84 -21.33
C PHE A 171 3.32 17.96 -20.62
N LEU A 172 3.07 16.66 -20.59
CA LEU A 172 3.98 15.69 -20.03
C LEU A 172 4.70 14.94 -21.15
N SER A 173 6.01 15.20 -21.30
CA SER A 173 6.89 14.43 -22.18
C SER A 173 7.07 12.96 -21.72
N GLY A 174 7.32 12.08 -22.70
CA GLY A 174 7.63 10.67 -22.45
C GLY A 174 6.43 9.83 -22.01
N THR A 175 6.74 8.72 -21.33
CA THR A 175 5.75 7.80 -20.76
C THR A 175 5.40 8.22 -19.35
N VAL A 176 4.10 8.29 -19.05
CA VAL A 176 3.58 8.66 -17.73
C VAL A 176 2.67 7.56 -17.22
N VAL A 177 2.87 7.13 -15.98
CA VAL A 177 1.91 6.31 -15.24
C VAL A 177 1.00 7.24 -14.43
N SER A 178 -0.32 7.18 -14.65
CA SER A 178 -1.28 7.89 -13.80
C SER A 178 -1.89 6.94 -12.77
N ILE A 179 -1.62 7.22 -11.50
CA ILE A 179 -2.29 6.56 -10.37
C ILE A 179 -3.30 7.47 -9.69
N VAL A 180 -3.53 8.68 -10.22
CA VAL A 180 -4.45 9.66 -9.67
C VAL A 180 -5.85 9.04 -9.50
N GLN A 181 -6.51 9.42 -8.42
CA GLN A 181 -7.91 9.12 -8.14
C GLN A 181 -8.51 10.19 -7.23
N VAL A 182 -9.84 10.19 -7.11
CA VAL A 182 -10.54 11.05 -6.16
C VAL A 182 -10.04 10.85 -4.73
N TRP A 183 -10.02 11.95 -3.98
CA TRP A 183 -9.52 12.01 -2.60
C TRP A 183 -8.08 11.57 -2.40
N GLY A 184 -7.29 11.39 -3.47
CA GLY A 184 -5.89 11.01 -3.40
C GLY A 184 -5.00 12.01 -2.63
N TYR A 185 -5.52 13.17 -2.24
CA TYR A 185 -4.88 14.11 -1.32
C TYR A 185 -4.94 13.67 0.16
N GLY A 186 -5.85 12.77 0.53
CA GLY A 186 -5.97 12.22 1.88
C GLY A 186 -5.13 10.96 2.06
N PHE A 187 -4.41 10.83 3.19
CA PHE A 187 -3.41 9.76 3.39
C PHE A 187 -3.93 8.33 3.11
N TYR A 188 -5.14 7.99 3.55
CA TYR A 188 -5.70 6.66 3.31
C TYR A 188 -5.88 6.41 1.80
N HIS A 189 -6.59 7.31 1.11
CA HIS A 189 -6.88 7.20 -0.32
C HIS A 189 -5.59 7.28 -1.14
N PHE A 190 -4.66 8.17 -0.78
CA PHE A 190 -3.32 8.18 -1.35
C PHE A 190 -2.65 6.82 -1.20
N PHE A 191 -2.55 6.30 0.01
CA PHE A 191 -1.65 5.19 0.27
C PHE A 191 -2.26 3.86 -0.14
N MET A 192 -3.51 3.59 0.23
CA MET A 192 -4.15 2.30 0.03
C MET A 192 -4.78 2.14 -1.35
N GLU A 193 -5.23 3.23 -1.96
CA GLU A 193 -6.02 3.17 -3.20
C GLU A 193 -5.26 3.70 -4.41
N GLN A 194 -4.54 4.82 -4.27
CA GLN A 194 -3.72 5.40 -5.32
C GLN A 194 -2.35 4.71 -5.42
N PHE A 195 -1.55 4.72 -4.35
CA PHE A 195 -0.16 4.27 -4.37
C PHE A 195 -0.06 2.76 -4.63
N MET A 196 -0.91 1.94 -4.01
CA MET A 196 -0.88 0.49 -4.21
C MET A 196 -1.11 0.07 -5.68
N ARG A 197 -1.75 0.90 -6.51
CA ARG A 197 -1.94 0.62 -7.95
C ARG A 197 -0.62 0.53 -8.71
N LEU A 198 0.46 1.11 -8.18
CA LEU A 198 1.79 0.94 -8.75
C LEU A 198 2.23 -0.51 -8.80
N ALA A 199 1.70 -1.41 -7.96
CA ALA A 199 2.11 -2.81 -7.96
C ALA A 199 1.89 -3.47 -9.33
N LEU A 200 0.86 -3.07 -10.07
CA LEU A 200 0.54 -3.61 -11.39
C LEU A 200 1.56 -3.22 -12.47
N VAL A 201 2.31 -2.15 -12.25
CA VAL A 201 3.29 -1.58 -13.19
C VAL A 201 4.66 -1.37 -12.54
N TYR A 202 4.88 -1.96 -11.36
CA TYR A 202 6.04 -1.65 -10.53
C TYR A 202 7.33 -2.05 -11.24
N ASP A 203 7.36 -3.26 -11.80
CA ASP A 203 8.52 -3.77 -12.53
C ASP A 203 8.87 -2.88 -13.72
N ASP A 204 7.87 -2.42 -14.48
CA ASP A 204 8.06 -1.50 -15.60
C ASP A 204 8.66 -0.15 -15.13
N VAL A 205 8.13 0.40 -14.02
CA VAL A 205 8.59 1.65 -13.41
C VAL A 205 10.02 1.54 -12.84
N ILE A 206 10.38 0.39 -12.28
CA ILE A 206 11.74 0.15 -11.76
C ILE A 206 12.74 -0.08 -12.90
N ALA A 207 12.34 -0.82 -13.94
CA ALA A 207 13.19 -1.13 -15.08
C ALA A 207 13.49 0.09 -15.95
N ASP A 208 12.54 1.02 -16.09
CA ASP A 208 12.70 2.24 -16.88
C ASP A 208 12.61 3.50 -16.02
N PRO A 209 13.75 4.14 -15.68
CA PRO A 209 13.78 5.37 -14.88
C PRO A 209 13.20 6.59 -15.62
N SER A 210 12.99 6.51 -16.94
CA SER A 210 12.38 7.60 -17.71
C SER A 210 10.86 7.68 -17.54
N ILE A 211 10.21 6.61 -17.06
CA ILE A 211 8.78 6.62 -16.74
C ILE A 211 8.54 7.56 -15.55
N ARG A 212 7.64 8.52 -15.72
CA ARG A 212 7.22 9.44 -14.65
C ARG A 212 5.85 9.04 -14.09
N ILE A 213 5.56 9.47 -12.86
CA ILE A 213 4.32 9.07 -12.15
C ILE A 213 3.49 10.32 -11.85
N LEU A 214 2.28 10.40 -12.41
CA LEU A 214 1.31 11.43 -12.07
C LEU A 214 0.46 10.96 -10.87
N ALA A 215 0.50 11.72 -9.79
CA ALA A 215 -0.10 11.34 -8.51
C ALA A 215 -0.47 12.58 -7.69
N PHE A 216 -1.56 12.54 -6.91
CA PHE A 216 -1.66 13.44 -5.76
C PHE A 216 -0.48 13.20 -4.81
N THR A 217 0.09 14.25 -4.23
CA THR A 217 1.22 14.14 -3.30
C THR A 217 0.89 14.80 -1.96
N MET A 218 1.56 14.36 -0.90
CA MET A 218 1.42 14.86 0.47
C MET A 218 2.77 15.32 1.01
N GLY A 219 3.58 15.93 0.14
CA GLY A 219 4.94 16.37 0.46
C GLY A 219 5.84 15.22 0.90
N ASP A 220 6.50 15.39 2.04
CA ASP A 220 7.51 14.46 2.54
C ASP A 220 6.97 13.04 2.76
N ALA A 221 5.70 12.91 3.16
CA ALA A 221 5.09 11.60 3.38
C ALA A 221 5.03 10.78 2.08
N SER A 222 4.56 11.38 0.97
CA SER A 222 4.55 10.69 -0.33
C SER A 222 5.98 10.46 -0.85
N ASN A 223 6.87 11.45 -0.73
CA ASN A 223 8.26 11.32 -1.20
C ASN A 223 8.97 10.16 -0.50
N PHE A 224 8.80 10.04 0.81
CA PHE A 224 9.34 8.93 1.57
C PHE A 224 8.79 7.58 1.10
N LEU A 225 7.50 7.47 0.80
CA LEU A 225 6.90 6.21 0.33
C LEU A 225 7.41 5.80 -1.06
N PHE A 226 7.57 6.76 -1.97
CA PHE A 226 8.20 6.51 -3.27
C PHE A 226 9.67 6.08 -3.11
N ASP A 227 10.47 6.80 -2.32
CA ASP A 227 11.86 6.45 -2.02
C ASP A 227 11.96 5.05 -1.40
N LEU A 228 11.11 4.74 -0.41
CA LEU A 228 11.06 3.43 0.24
C LEU A 228 10.63 2.33 -0.73
N ALA A 229 9.83 2.63 -1.75
CA ALA A 229 9.52 1.72 -2.85
C ALA A 229 10.66 1.64 -3.89
N GLY A 230 11.72 2.44 -3.78
CA GLY A 230 12.81 2.50 -4.74
C GLY A 230 12.54 3.33 -5.99
N ILE A 231 11.56 4.21 -5.91
CA ILE A 231 11.19 5.14 -6.98
C ILE A 231 11.74 6.51 -6.59
N ASP A 232 12.62 7.07 -7.40
CA ASP A 232 13.14 8.43 -7.18
C ASP A 232 11.97 9.43 -7.11
N PRO A 233 11.78 10.14 -5.97
CA PRO A 233 10.71 11.13 -5.83
C PRO A 233 10.72 12.23 -6.88
N SER A 234 11.86 12.52 -7.53
CA SER A 234 11.95 13.49 -8.63
C SER A 234 11.15 13.08 -9.88
N ARG A 235 10.83 11.79 -10.02
CA ARG A 235 10.00 11.23 -11.10
C ARG A 235 8.51 11.42 -10.87
N VAL A 236 8.11 11.88 -9.68
CA VAL A 236 6.71 12.05 -9.29
C VAL A 236 6.24 13.46 -9.63
N ILE A 237 5.19 13.53 -10.43
CA ILE A 237 4.54 14.75 -10.86
C ILE A 237 3.34 14.97 -9.94
N SER A 238 3.40 16.03 -9.13
CA SER A 238 2.31 16.42 -8.24
C SER A 238 1.08 16.85 -9.04
N TYR A 239 0.04 16.05 -8.96
CA TYR A 239 -1.23 16.31 -9.62
C TYR A 239 -1.92 17.54 -9.03
N ASN A 240 -2.51 18.34 -9.90
CA ASN A 240 -3.33 19.49 -9.56
C ASN A 240 -4.62 19.42 -10.38
N GLU A 241 -5.75 19.30 -9.69
CA GLU A 241 -7.09 19.15 -10.28
C GLU A 241 -7.59 20.38 -11.05
N ASN A 242 -6.95 21.54 -10.84
CA ASN A 242 -7.22 22.77 -11.59
C ASN A 242 -6.49 22.80 -12.95
N ARG A 243 -5.69 21.78 -13.27
CA ARG A 243 -5.01 21.64 -14.56
C ARG A 243 -5.60 20.49 -15.37
N VAL A 244 -5.39 20.58 -16.68
CA VAL A 244 -5.55 19.46 -17.60
C VAL A 244 -4.16 18.96 -17.97
N TRP A 245 -3.90 17.68 -17.73
CA TRP A 245 -2.60 17.06 -17.97
C TRP A 245 -2.68 16.25 -19.26
N PHE A 246 -1.77 16.49 -20.19
CA PHE A 246 -1.66 15.71 -21.43
C PHE A 246 -0.40 14.86 -21.42
N ALA A 247 -0.50 13.60 -21.83
CA ALA A 247 0.64 12.72 -22.04
C ALA A 247 0.56 12.04 -23.42
N ARG A 248 1.69 11.99 -24.13
CA ARG A 248 1.78 11.25 -25.40
C ARG A 248 1.57 9.76 -25.21
N ARG A 249 2.07 9.19 -24.10
CA ARG A 249 1.83 7.80 -23.71
C ARG A 249 1.48 7.75 -22.23
N LEU A 250 0.26 7.34 -21.93
CA LEU A 250 -0.30 7.25 -20.59
C LEU A 250 -0.59 5.80 -20.24
N ILE A 251 -0.02 5.35 -19.12
CA ILE A 251 -0.27 4.04 -18.53
C ILE A 251 -1.19 4.25 -17.33
N VAL A 252 -2.31 3.53 -17.28
CA VAL A 252 -3.30 3.66 -16.20
C VAL A 252 -3.58 2.29 -15.61
N PRO A 253 -2.99 1.95 -14.46
CA PRO A 253 -3.31 0.72 -13.76
C PRO A 253 -4.78 0.74 -13.29
N ALA A 254 -5.42 -0.43 -13.26
CA ALA A 254 -6.79 -0.58 -12.78
C ALA A 254 -6.96 -0.01 -11.36
N THR A 255 -8.14 0.50 -11.06
CA THR A 255 -8.46 1.05 -9.73
C THR A 255 -8.79 -0.04 -8.72
N THR A 256 -8.86 0.37 -7.46
CA THR A 256 -9.52 -0.38 -6.39
C THR A 256 -10.89 0.25 -6.11
N GLY A 257 -11.78 -0.47 -5.44
CA GLY A 257 -13.02 0.12 -4.92
C GLY A 257 -12.75 1.15 -3.82
N CYS A 258 -13.69 2.08 -3.60
CA CYS A 258 -13.58 3.06 -2.51
C CYS A 258 -13.51 2.38 -1.14
N GLY A 259 -12.59 2.84 -0.29
CA GLY A 259 -12.34 2.24 1.00
C GLY A 259 -11.62 0.90 0.91
N GLN A 260 -11.34 0.38 -0.27
CA GLN A 260 -10.83 -0.98 -0.44
C GLN A 260 -9.35 -0.97 -0.79
N ALA A 261 -8.63 -1.95 -0.28
CA ALA A 261 -7.27 -2.21 -0.70
C ALA A 261 -7.24 -3.50 -1.54
N ARG A 262 -6.57 -3.46 -2.69
CA ARG A 262 -6.42 -4.64 -3.57
C ARG A 262 -5.42 -5.61 -2.92
N SER A 263 -5.87 -6.75 -2.41
CA SER A 263 -5.04 -7.64 -1.57
C SER A 263 -3.68 -8.00 -2.18
N PRO A 264 -3.59 -8.42 -3.46
CA PRO A 264 -2.28 -8.72 -4.04
C PRO A 264 -1.35 -7.50 -4.07
N ALA A 265 -1.88 -6.30 -4.30
CA ALA A 265 -1.10 -5.06 -4.35
C ALA A 265 -0.61 -4.62 -2.96
N VAL A 266 -1.45 -4.75 -1.93
CA VAL A 266 -1.06 -4.47 -0.53
C VAL A 266 0.02 -5.45 -0.06
N GLN A 267 -0.15 -6.73 -0.33
CA GLN A 267 0.82 -7.76 0.02
C GLN A 267 2.13 -7.58 -0.74
N PHE A 268 2.06 -7.17 -2.01
CA PHE A 268 3.23 -6.81 -2.80
C PHE A 268 4.03 -5.69 -2.14
N PHE A 269 3.39 -4.56 -1.83
CA PHE A 269 4.09 -3.44 -1.21
C PHE A 269 4.52 -3.69 0.23
N ASN A 270 3.79 -4.50 1.01
CA ASN A 270 4.26 -4.98 2.30
C ASN A 270 5.63 -5.67 2.17
N ARG A 271 5.79 -6.59 1.21
CA ARG A 271 7.08 -7.25 0.97
C ARG A 271 8.15 -6.26 0.52
N VAL A 272 7.85 -5.41 -0.46
CA VAL A 272 8.81 -4.41 -1.00
C VAL A 272 9.29 -3.48 0.11
N PHE A 273 8.38 -2.86 0.86
CA PHE A 273 8.74 -1.95 1.94
C PHE A 273 9.53 -2.66 3.02
N ARG A 274 9.13 -3.89 3.40
CA ARG A 274 9.84 -4.60 4.45
C ARG A 274 11.26 -4.98 4.07
N GLN A 275 11.45 -5.43 2.83
CA GLN A 275 12.76 -5.77 2.28
C GLN A 275 13.65 -4.54 2.16
N ARG A 276 13.14 -3.44 1.60
CA ARG A 276 13.90 -2.20 1.41
C ARG A 276 14.24 -1.52 2.73
N TRP A 277 13.31 -1.52 3.69
CA TRP A 277 13.57 -0.99 5.03
C TRP A 277 14.67 -1.77 5.76
N ALA A 278 14.64 -3.11 5.68
CA ALA A 278 15.70 -3.97 6.23
C ALA A 278 17.05 -3.72 5.55
N ALA A 279 17.06 -3.58 4.21
CA ALA A 279 18.27 -3.29 3.46
C ALA A 279 18.88 -1.93 3.84
N ARG A 280 18.05 -0.89 4.03
CA ARG A 280 18.49 0.47 4.39
C ARG A 280 19.04 0.56 5.82
N ASN A 281 18.45 -0.18 6.77
CA ASN A 281 18.72 0.01 8.19
C ASN A 281 19.48 -1.18 8.82
N GLY A 282 19.74 -2.25 8.08
CA GLY A 282 20.49 -3.41 8.53
C GLY A 282 19.65 -4.52 9.14
N ALA A 283 20.20 -5.74 9.14
CA ALA A 283 19.52 -6.96 9.55
C ALA A 283 19.14 -7.01 11.05
N HIS A 284 19.76 -6.19 11.91
CA HIS A 284 19.44 -6.15 13.34
C HIS A 284 18.00 -5.69 13.63
N LEU A 285 17.32 -5.03 12.68
CA LEU A 285 15.88 -4.76 12.80
C LEU A 285 15.01 -6.01 12.58
N VAL A 286 15.57 -7.07 11.97
CA VAL A 286 14.96 -8.39 11.83
C VAL A 286 15.17 -9.21 13.11
N GLU A 287 16.29 -8.99 13.81
CA GLU A 287 16.57 -9.54 15.14
C GLU A 287 15.67 -8.89 16.19
N ARG A 288 14.42 -9.36 16.25
CA ARG A 288 13.45 -8.91 17.23
C ARG A 288 13.82 -9.40 18.62
N ASP A 289 13.75 -8.48 19.57
CA ASP A 289 13.54 -8.82 20.97
C ASP A 289 12.26 -9.67 21.10
N ALA A 290 12.27 -10.68 21.97
CA ALA A 290 11.12 -11.55 22.22
C ALA A 290 9.94 -10.82 22.88
N ARG A 291 10.13 -9.57 23.31
CA ARG A 291 9.08 -8.71 23.89
C ARG A 291 8.02 -8.35 22.87
N LEU A 292 6.75 -8.39 23.32
CA LEU A 292 5.59 -7.96 22.55
C LEU A 292 5.70 -6.46 22.26
N ARG A 293 5.60 -6.04 21.00
CA ARG A 293 5.50 -4.61 20.64
C ARG A 293 4.05 -4.21 20.40
N ILE A 294 3.56 -3.26 21.20
CA ILE A 294 2.22 -2.67 21.04
C ILE A 294 2.37 -1.22 20.57
N VAL A 295 1.86 -0.91 19.38
CA VAL A 295 1.77 0.46 18.87
C VAL A 295 0.38 1.01 19.18
N VAL A 296 0.30 2.12 19.90
CA VAL A 296 -0.96 2.80 20.23
C VAL A 296 -1.03 4.11 19.45
N GLN A 297 -1.97 4.24 18.51
CA GLN A 297 -2.08 5.44 17.69
C GLN A 297 -2.87 6.54 18.41
N LYS A 298 -2.31 7.76 18.41
CA LYS A 298 -2.92 8.98 18.94
C LYS A 298 -3.33 9.89 17.79
N ARG A 299 -4.53 10.46 17.90
CA ARG A 299 -5.06 11.49 16.99
C ARG A 299 -5.29 12.78 17.76
N SER A 300 -5.18 13.92 17.10
CA SER A 300 -5.43 15.26 17.67
C SER A 300 -6.76 15.88 17.28
N SER A 301 -7.52 15.26 16.36
CA SER A 301 -8.73 15.84 15.77
C SER A 301 -9.94 14.90 15.90
N SER A 302 -10.81 14.85 14.90
CA SER A 302 -11.94 13.93 14.83
C SER A 302 -11.51 12.47 15.08
N ARG A 303 -12.35 11.75 15.83
CA ARG A 303 -12.07 10.38 16.30
C ARG A 303 -10.81 10.27 17.16
N SER A 304 -10.36 11.35 17.81
CA SER A 304 -9.37 11.24 18.89
C SER A 304 -9.97 10.52 20.10
N LEU A 305 -9.15 9.86 20.91
CA LEU A 305 -9.60 9.25 22.15
C LEU A 305 -9.38 10.22 23.30
N SER A 306 -10.47 10.68 23.92
CA SER A 306 -10.39 11.59 25.09
C SER A 306 -9.73 10.91 26.29
N ASN A 307 -9.82 9.58 26.39
CA ASN A 307 -9.17 8.75 27.40
C ASN A 307 -7.96 7.95 26.85
N HIS A 308 -7.23 8.52 25.89
CA HIS A 308 -6.05 7.87 25.29
C HIS A 308 -4.99 7.49 26.32
N ASP A 309 -4.68 8.39 27.25
CA ASP A 309 -3.61 8.17 28.23
C ASP A 309 -4.00 7.07 29.24
N ASP A 310 -5.28 6.95 29.58
CA ASP A 310 -5.81 5.85 30.40
C ASP A 310 -5.65 4.50 29.68
N LEU A 311 -5.95 4.46 28.38
CA LEU A 311 -5.75 3.27 27.56
C LEU A 311 -4.27 2.83 27.52
N VAL A 312 -3.35 3.77 27.27
CA VAL A 312 -1.90 3.48 27.25
C VAL A 312 -1.45 2.95 28.62
N LYS A 313 -1.88 3.58 29.72
CA LYS A 313 -1.57 3.15 31.09
C LYS A 313 -2.12 1.75 31.39
N ALA A 314 -3.34 1.44 30.98
CA ALA A 314 -3.94 0.13 31.18
C ALA A 314 -3.23 -0.98 30.40
N LEU A 315 -2.80 -0.69 29.16
CA LEU A 315 -1.98 -1.59 28.37
C LEU A 315 -0.64 -1.86 29.05
N ALA A 316 0.04 -0.81 29.56
CA ALA A 316 1.31 -0.94 30.28
C ALA A 316 1.20 -1.78 31.55
N ASN A 317 0.14 -1.58 32.31
CA ASN A 317 -0.12 -2.37 33.51
C ASN A 317 -0.46 -3.84 33.19
N THR A 318 -1.15 -4.09 32.07
CA THR A 318 -1.54 -5.45 31.67
C THR A 318 -0.39 -6.23 31.06
N PHE A 319 0.48 -5.55 30.32
CA PHE A 319 1.61 -6.15 29.61
C PHE A 319 2.92 -5.50 30.07
N PRO A 320 3.37 -5.73 31.32
CA PRO A 320 4.53 -5.04 31.89
C PRO A 320 5.85 -5.32 31.15
N ASP A 321 5.93 -6.47 30.47
CA ASP A 321 7.10 -6.85 29.66
C ASP A 321 6.98 -6.43 28.18
N ALA A 322 5.87 -5.79 27.77
CA ALA A 322 5.69 -5.31 26.42
C ALA A 322 6.39 -3.96 26.20
N ASP A 323 6.87 -3.74 24.98
CA ASP A 323 7.31 -2.45 24.51
C ASP A 323 6.09 -1.70 23.94
N ILE A 324 5.58 -0.74 24.71
CA ILE A 324 4.41 0.08 24.33
C ILE A 324 4.89 1.40 23.77
N VAL A 325 4.54 1.65 22.51
CA VAL A 325 4.93 2.86 21.81
C VAL A 325 3.70 3.62 21.33
N VAL A 326 3.62 4.91 21.65
CA VAL A 326 2.59 5.79 21.09
C VAL A 326 3.05 6.31 19.72
N TYR A 327 2.19 6.24 18.71
CA TYR A 327 2.37 6.91 17.42
C TYR A 327 1.46 8.13 17.32
N GLY A 328 2.04 9.33 17.28
CA GLY A 328 1.36 10.62 17.32
C GLY A 328 1.10 11.27 15.96
N PRO A 329 0.23 12.29 15.92
CA PRO A 329 -0.24 12.92 14.68
C PRO A 329 0.81 13.78 13.95
N SER A 330 1.91 14.14 14.61
CA SER A 330 2.97 14.98 14.04
C SER A 330 4.23 14.19 13.67
N GLU A 331 4.18 12.86 13.79
CA GLU A 331 5.32 12.01 13.50
C GLU A 331 5.51 11.79 12.01
N SER A 332 6.77 11.60 11.61
CA SER A 332 7.14 11.44 10.22
C SER A 332 6.73 10.07 9.66
N MET A 333 6.84 9.90 8.35
CA MET A 333 6.65 8.57 7.74
C MET A 333 7.78 7.60 8.13
N ASP A 334 8.99 8.11 8.38
CA ASP A 334 10.10 7.31 8.92
C ASP A 334 9.75 6.75 10.30
N ASP A 335 9.16 7.57 11.18
CA ASP A 335 8.65 7.14 12.48
C ASP A 335 7.52 6.12 12.35
N ALA A 336 6.60 6.35 11.38
CA ALA A 336 5.53 5.42 11.09
C ALA A 336 6.09 4.04 10.72
N VAL A 337 7.02 3.96 9.78
CA VAL A 337 7.65 2.69 9.40
C VAL A 337 8.38 2.09 10.59
N ARG A 338 9.25 2.83 11.28
CA ARG A 338 10.05 2.30 12.39
C ARG A 338 9.21 1.68 13.50
N LYS A 339 8.12 2.34 13.88
CA LYS A 339 7.23 1.87 14.96
C LYS A 339 6.37 0.68 14.52
N HIS A 340 5.86 0.70 13.29
CA HIS A 340 4.97 -0.36 12.80
C HIS A 340 5.72 -1.58 12.27
N TYR A 341 6.95 -1.43 11.78
CA TYR A 341 7.75 -2.51 11.19
C TYR A 341 7.93 -3.71 12.13
N VAL A 342 8.10 -3.42 13.42
CA VAL A 342 8.23 -4.41 14.50
C VAL A 342 7.00 -4.47 15.39
N ALA A 343 5.82 -4.02 14.95
CA ALA A 343 4.58 -4.16 15.72
C ALA A 343 4.07 -5.61 15.71
N ASP A 344 3.63 -6.09 16.87
CA ASP A 344 2.86 -7.34 17.00
C ASP A 344 1.37 -7.02 17.19
N LEU A 345 1.06 -5.89 17.84
CA LEU A 345 -0.30 -5.38 18.00
C LEU A 345 -0.33 -3.88 17.70
N ILE A 346 -1.33 -3.44 16.93
CA ILE A 346 -1.64 -2.04 16.71
C ILE A 346 -3.01 -1.76 17.32
N VAL A 347 -3.10 -0.79 18.21
CA VAL A 347 -4.36 -0.31 18.80
C VAL A 347 -4.58 1.11 18.31
N ALA A 348 -5.65 1.36 17.58
CA ALA A 348 -5.84 2.64 16.93
C ALA A 348 -7.31 3.04 16.84
N PRO A 349 -7.65 4.33 17.06
CA PRO A 349 -8.95 4.86 16.62
C PRO A 349 -9.08 4.82 15.10
N HIS A 350 -10.32 4.63 14.61
CA HIS A 350 -10.65 4.61 13.18
C HIS A 350 -10.05 5.82 12.46
N GLY A 351 -9.18 5.59 11.48
CA GLY A 351 -8.56 6.65 10.68
C GLY A 351 -7.30 6.23 9.93
N ALA A 352 -6.86 7.11 9.02
CA ALA A 352 -5.82 6.84 8.03
C ALA A 352 -4.48 6.32 8.58
N GLY A 353 -4.15 6.59 9.85
CA GLY A 353 -2.96 6.02 10.49
C GLY A 353 -2.93 4.49 10.53
N ILE A 354 -4.09 3.82 10.50
CA ILE A 354 -4.16 2.35 10.48
C ILE A 354 -3.53 1.77 9.21
N SER A 355 -3.50 2.51 8.10
CA SER A 355 -2.80 2.10 6.87
C SER A 355 -1.31 1.80 7.08
N ASN A 356 -0.69 2.31 8.15
CA ASN A 356 0.69 1.99 8.50
C ASN A 356 0.90 0.51 8.87
N VAL A 357 -0.18 -0.27 9.06
CA VAL A 357 -0.11 -1.75 9.19
C VAL A 357 0.63 -2.41 8.03
N VAL A 358 0.64 -1.79 6.84
CA VAL A 358 1.35 -2.28 5.66
C VAL A 358 2.86 -2.39 5.88
N PHE A 359 3.44 -1.72 6.88
CA PHE A 359 4.87 -1.89 7.22
C PHE A 359 5.14 -3.07 8.15
N ALA A 360 4.12 -3.55 8.86
CA ALA A 360 4.26 -4.61 9.86
C ALA A 360 4.40 -6.00 9.22
N ASP A 361 4.83 -6.97 10.02
CA ASP A 361 4.87 -8.36 9.58
C ASP A 361 3.44 -8.93 9.53
N ALA A 362 2.89 -9.07 8.32
CA ALA A 362 1.53 -9.51 8.08
C ALA A 362 1.19 -10.84 8.75
N ALA A 363 2.16 -11.76 8.87
CA ALA A 363 1.96 -13.07 9.46
C ALA A 363 1.81 -13.03 11.00
N ARG A 364 2.14 -11.90 11.62
CA ARG A 364 2.19 -11.76 13.09
C ARG A 364 1.31 -10.64 13.63
N VAL A 365 1.21 -9.53 12.88
CA VAL A 365 0.55 -8.34 13.37
C VAL A 365 -0.95 -8.55 13.50
N ALA A 366 -1.52 -8.00 14.57
CA ALA A 366 -2.94 -7.83 14.72
C ALA A 366 -3.29 -6.34 14.89
N VAL A 367 -4.51 -5.97 14.51
CA VAL A 367 -5.03 -4.61 14.66
C VAL A 367 -6.31 -4.65 15.51
N ILE A 368 -6.36 -3.85 16.57
CA ILE A 368 -7.59 -3.48 17.26
C ILE A 368 -7.97 -2.08 16.79
N GLU A 369 -9.04 -2.00 16.00
CA GLU A 369 -9.60 -0.73 15.58
C GLU A 369 -10.73 -0.28 16.52
N ILE A 370 -10.64 0.96 17.00
CA ILE A 370 -11.66 1.60 17.81
C ILE A 370 -12.54 2.47 16.92
N GLN A 371 -13.74 1.99 16.63
CA GLN A 371 -14.72 2.67 15.77
C GLN A 371 -15.63 3.59 16.59
N PRO A 372 -16.06 4.75 16.04
CA PRO A 372 -17.12 5.54 16.67
C PRO A 372 -18.44 4.75 16.66
N PRO A 373 -19.30 4.91 17.67
CA PRO A 373 -20.62 4.27 17.69
C PRO A 373 -21.53 4.75 16.56
N THR A 374 -21.33 5.98 16.09
CA THR A 374 -21.97 6.51 14.86
C THR A 374 -20.93 6.64 13.76
N SER A 375 -21.12 5.88 12.68
CA SER A 375 -20.25 5.87 11.51
C SER A 375 -20.29 7.16 10.69
N ASN A 376 -19.31 7.34 9.79
CA ASN A 376 -19.32 8.38 8.75
C ASN A 376 -20.06 7.98 7.47
N MET A 377 -20.67 6.79 7.41
CA MET A 377 -21.48 6.38 6.27
C MET A 377 -22.90 6.93 6.38
N ALA A 378 -23.47 7.35 5.25
CA ALA A 378 -24.80 7.97 5.20
C ALA A 378 -25.94 7.03 5.66
N ASP A 379 -25.73 5.71 5.57
CA ASP A 379 -26.68 4.68 6.00
C ASP A 379 -26.46 4.22 7.45
N GLY A 380 -25.51 4.82 8.17
CA GLY A 380 -25.14 4.45 9.54
C GLY A 380 -24.27 3.20 9.66
N SER A 381 -23.95 2.51 8.57
CA SER A 381 -23.06 1.33 8.58
C SER A 381 -21.63 1.72 8.95
N HIS A 382 -20.89 0.89 9.69
CA HIS A 382 -19.49 1.19 10.03
C HIS A 382 -18.62 1.26 8.77
N ASN A 383 -17.67 2.19 8.76
CA ASN A 383 -16.71 2.28 7.67
C ASN A 383 -15.62 1.22 7.83
N GLU A 384 -15.69 0.20 6.97
CA GLU A 384 -14.84 -0.99 7.03
C GLU A 384 -13.54 -0.84 6.24
N CYS A 385 -13.15 0.37 5.83
CA CYS A 385 -11.99 0.54 4.95
C CYS A 385 -10.69 -0.04 5.56
N HIS A 386 -10.47 0.21 6.85
CA HIS A 386 -9.30 -0.30 7.55
C HIS A 386 -9.39 -1.78 7.85
N HIS A 387 -10.58 -2.30 8.20
CA HIS A 387 -10.82 -3.74 8.31
C HIS A 387 -10.41 -4.44 7.02
N GLN A 388 -10.87 -3.94 5.87
CA GLN A 388 -10.52 -4.49 4.56
C GLN A 388 -9.02 -4.42 4.29
N THR A 389 -8.36 -3.31 4.61
CA THR A 389 -6.91 -3.18 4.49
C THR A 389 -6.16 -4.25 5.30
N VAL A 390 -6.56 -4.48 6.55
CA VAL A 390 -5.92 -5.46 7.44
C VAL A 390 -6.13 -6.88 6.95
N ILE A 391 -7.34 -7.23 6.51
CA ILE A 391 -7.64 -8.54 5.94
C ILE A 391 -6.93 -8.75 4.59
N ALA A 392 -6.91 -7.72 3.73
CA ALA A 392 -6.21 -7.74 2.45
C ALA A 392 -4.71 -8.01 2.62
N LEU A 393 -4.12 -7.48 3.69
CA LEU A 393 -2.74 -7.76 4.08
C LEU A 393 -2.52 -9.20 4.58
N GLY A 394 -3.57 -9.88 5.04
CA GLY A 394 -3.49 -11.20 5.68
C GLY A 394 -3.27 -11.13 7.19
N ALA A 395 -3.46 -9.96 7.81
CA ALA A 395 -3.29 -9.74 9.24
C ALA A 395 -4.61 -9.98 10.01
N ARG A 396 -4.50 -10.14 11.33
CA ARG A 396 -5.68 -10.29 12.21
C ARG A 396 -6.30 -8.93 12.51
N TYR A 397 -7.62 -8.87 12.51
CA TYR A 397 -8.38 -7.67 12.82
C TYR A 397 -9.39 -7.94 13.94
N GLU A 398 -9.53 -6.98 14.85
CA GLU A 398 -10.55 -6.93 15.89
C GLU A 398 -11.14 -5.52 15.92
N ARG A 399 -12.46 -5.42 16.14
CA ARG A 399 -13.16 -4.14 16.23
C ARG A 399 -13.68 -3.95 17.65
N VAL A 400 -13.40 -2.79 18.23
CA VAL A 400 -14.01 -2.30 19.47
C VAL A 400 -14.82 -1.04 19.13
N VAL A 401 -16.03 -0.92 19.66
CA VAL A 401 -16.88 0.26 19.44
C VAL A 401 -16.74 1.20 20.64
N ALA A 402 -16.43 2.46 20.40
CA ALA A 402 -16.34 3.45 21.48
C ALA A 402 -17.72 3.67 22.13
N ARG A 403 -17.72 4.02 23.43
CA ARG A 403 -18.94 4.32 24.19
C ARG A 403 -19.60 5.62 23.73
N SER A 404 -18.83 6.55 23.19
CA SER A 404 -19.31 7.84 22.71
C SER A 404 -18.43 8.38 21.57
N GLY A 405 -18.90 9.47 20.95
CA GLY A 405 -18.25 10.13 19.83
C GLY A 405 -18.90 9.79 18.48
N THR A 406 -18.41 10.46 17.44
CA THR A 406 -18.87 10.31 16.05
C THR A 406 -17.66 10.34 15.12
N ALA A 407 -17.91 10.24 13.81
CA ALA A 407 -16.91 10.49 12.78
C ALA A 407 -16.15 11.82 12.91
N ASP A 408 -16.78 12.84 13.50
CA ASP A 408 -16.32 14.22 13.53
C ASP A 408 -15.95 14.72 14.93
N THR A 409 -16.24 13.93 15.98
CA THR A 409 -16.01 14.31 17.37
C THR A 409 -15.03 13.37 18.06
N PRO A 410 -14.41 13.77 19.18
CA PRO A 410 -13.65 12.86 20.02
C PRO A 410 -14.51 11.70 20.56
N MET A 411 -13.86 10.57 20.80
CA MET A 411 -14.45 9.32 21.27
C MET A 411 -13.98 9.00 22.68
N VAL A 412 -14.76 8.20 23.40
CA VAL A 412 -14.36 7.57 24.66
C VAL A 412 -14.50 6.07 24.52
N VAL A 413 -13.41 5.33 24.64
CA VAL A 413 -13.44 3.86 24.51
C VAL A 413 -13.63 3.20 25.88
N ASP A 414 -14.26 2.03 25.90
CA ASP A 414 -14.18 1.12 27.03
C ASP A 414 -12.78 0.49 27.08
N VAL A 415 -11.96 0.92 28.04
CA VAL A 415 -10.57 0.46 28.14
C VAL A 415 -10.52 -1.05 28.44
N ASP A 416 -11.43 -1.57 29.27
CA ASP A 416 -11.41 -2.99 29.64
C ASP A 416 -11.72 -3.89 28.44
N GLU A 417 -12.59 -3.45 27.53
CA GLU A 417 -12.89 -4.16 26.28
C GLU A 417 -11.66 -4.23 25.37
N VAL A 418 -10.92 -3.12 25.23
CA VAL A 418 -9.67 -3.10 24.46
C VAL A 418 -8.61 -4.01 25.10
N ILE A 419 -8.50 -4.01 26.44
CA ILE A 419 -7.58 -4.90 27.16
C ILE A 419 -7.96 -6.37 26.96
N GLN A 420 -9.24 -6.71 26.99
CA GLN A 420 -9.71 -8.06 26.75
C GLN A 420 -9.37 -8.53 25.33
N ALA A 421 -9.63 -7.70 24.32
CA ALA A 421 -9.25 -7.95 22.94
C ALA A 421 -7.72 -8.16 22.79
N ALA A 422 -6.92 -7.29 23.41
CA ALA A 422 -5.46 -7.39 23.39
C ALA A 422 -4.96 -8.69 24.03
N ARG A 423 -5.55 -9.13 25.16
CA ARG A 423 -5.20 -10.41 25.80
C ARG A 423 -5.55 -11.61 24.91
N ALA A 424 -6.71 -11.58 24.27
CA ALA A 424 -7.14 -12.63 23.36
C ALA A 424 -6.20 -12.76 22.14
N ILE A 425 -5.67 -11.65 21.63
CA ILE A 425 -4.68 -11.65 20.56
C ILE A 425 -3.33 -12.19 21.07
N ALA A 426 -2.81 -11.62 22.16
CA ALA A 426 -1.48 -11.94 22.69
C ALA A 426 -1.32 -13.40 23.10
N THR A 427 -2.39 -14.05 23.56
CA THR A 427 -2.40 -15.47 23.93
C THR A 427 -2.32 -16.40 22.71
N THR A 428 -2.89 -16.00 21.57
CA THR A 428 -2.87 -16.80 20.33
C THR A 428 -1.66 -16.54 19.44
N ALA A 429 -0.95 -15.42 19.64
CA ALA A 429 0.16 -14.98 18.79
C ALA A 429 1.52 -15.60 19.14
N ARG A 430 1.61 -16.40 20.21
CA ARG A 430 2.83 -17.14 20.57
C ARG A 430 2.77 -18.56 19.98
N PRO A 431 3.54 -18.86 18.93
CA PRO A 431 3.70 -20.24 18.46
C PRO A 431 4.40 -21.12 19.51
#